data_AF-A0A067Z8E5-F1
#
_entry.id   AF-A0A067Z8E5-F1
#
_cell.length_a   1.000
_cell.length_b   1.000
_cell.length_c   1.000
_cell.angle_alpha   90.00
_cell.angle_beta   90.00
_cell.angle_gamma   90.00
#
_symmetry.space_group_name_H-M   'P 1'
#
loop_
_entity.id
_entity.type
_entity.pdbx_description
1 polymer ?
#
loop_
_entity_poly.entity_id
_entity_poly.type
_entity_poly.pdbx_seq_one_letter_code
_entity_poly.pdbx_strand_id
1 'polypeptide(L)'
;MSPFIPCNECGLDCQACDRACTDTKKRFDMSETKHTLHTPGWVSDFQKFIMRGNVLDLAVGVVIGAAFSAIVGSAVKDILTPFIGLITGGVDFSNLFITLKGPVKDTLAEAQKAGAVTVNIGVFLNAVIQFLIIAFFIFWLTRILSKLSRKQEAAPAAPPAPTKEEVLLTEIRDLLAQKNS
;
A
#
# COMPACT_ATOMS: atom_id res chain seq x y z
N MET A 1 -31.00 7.61 -37.70
CA MET A 1 -32.20 7.85 -38.51
C MET A 1 -32.73 6.49 -38.96
N SER A 2 -33.44 5.81 -38.06
CA SER A 2 -34.22 4.60 -38.34
C SER A 2 -35.61 4.89 -37.76
N PRO A 3 -36.70 4.59 -38.48
CA PRO A 3 -38.01 5.11 -38.13
C PRO A 3 -38.58 4.31 -36.96
N PHE A 4 -38.90 5.00 -35.87
CA PHE A 4 -39.81 4.52 -34.84
C PHE A 4 -41.20 4.45 -35.48
N ILE A 5 -41.66 3.24 -35.82
CA ILE A 5 -43.03 3.03 -36.25
C ILE A 5 -43.86 2.73 -34.99
N PRO A 6 -44.91 3.52 -34.68
CA PRO A 6 -45.73 3.32 -33.49
C PRO A 6 -46.67 2.11 -33.62
N CYS A 7 -46.77 1.33 -32.55
CA CYS A 7 -47.59 0.11 -32.41
C CYS A 7 -49.11 0.38 -32.34
N ASN A 8 -49.71 1.07 -33.31
CA ASN A 8 -51.16 1.36 -33.28
C ASN A 8 -51.95 0.88 -34.51
N GLU A 9 -51.38 0.07 -35.40
CA GLU A 9 -52.08 -0.40 -36.62
C GLU A 9 -52.09 -1.92 -36.84
N CYS A 10 -51.54 -2.74 -35.94
CA CYS A 10 -51.67 -4.21 -36.04
C CYS A 10 -52.81 -4.74 -35.17
N GLY A 11 -54.03 -4.50 -35.63
CA GLY A 11 -55.15 -5.38 -35.28
C GLY A 11 -54.92 -6.75 -35.91
N LEU A 12 -55.02 -7.81 -35.10
CA LEU A 12 -55.08 -9.25 -35.40
C LEU A 12 -53.89 -10.18 -35.14
N ASP A 13 -52.65 -9.76 -34.85
CA ASP A 13 -51.57 -10.74 -34.60
C ASP A 13 -50.58 -10.37 -33.47
N CYS A 14 -51.05 -10.40 -32.22
CA CYS A 14 -50.20 -10.27 -31.03
C CYS A 14 -49.11 -11.37 -30.94
N GLN A 15 -49.28 -12.52 -31.59
CA GLN A 15 -48.38 -13.66 -31.45
C GLN A 15 -47.12 -13.57 -32.34
N ALA A 16 -47.18 -12.78 -33.42
CA ALA A 16 -46.04 -12.53 -34.30
C ALA A 16 -45.11 -11.43 -33.75
N CYS A 17 -45.67 -10.42 -33.09
CA CYS A 17 -44.92 -9.32 -32.47
C CYS A 17 -44.05 -9.82 -31.30
N ASP A 18 -44.56 -10.78 -30.52
CA ASP A 18 -43.83 -11.37 -29.39
C ASP A 18 -42.61 -12.20 -29.84
N ARG A 19 -42.74 -12.92 -30.96
CA ARG A 19 -41.60 -13.64 -31.59
C ARG A 19 -40.55 -12.69 -32.14
N ALA A 20 -40.95 -11.56 -32.74
CA ALA A 20 -40.01 -10.57 -33.27
C ALA A 20 -39.24 -9.83 -32.15
N CYS A 21 -39.89 -9.58 -31.00
CA CYS A 21 -39.25 -9.01 -29.80
C CYS A 21 -38.31 -10.02 -29.10
N THR A 22 -38.63 -11.31 -29.08
CA THR A 22 -37.73 -12.33 -28.51
C THR A 22 -36.50 -12.59 -29.39
N ASP A 23 -36.61 -12.48 -30.72
CA ASP A 23 -35.48 -12.70 -31.64
C ASP A 23 -34.48 -11.54 -31.63
N THR A 24 -34.96 -10.30 -31.48
CA THR A 24 -34.07 -9.13 -31.32
C THR A 24 -33.30 -9.13 -29.99
N LYS A 25 -33.85 -9.75 -28.93
CA LYS A 25 -33.11 -9.94 -27.67
C LYS A 25 -31.93 -10.90 -27.81
N LYS A 26 -32.03 -11.93 -28.67
CA LYS A 26 -30.90 -12.83 -28.98
C LYS A 26 -29.83 -12.17 -29.83
N ARG A 27 -30.18 -11.18 -30.67
CA ARG A 27 -29.21 -10.44 -31.48
C ARG A 27 -28.44 -9.38 -30.67
N PHE A 28 -29.01 -8.89 -29.57
CA PHE A 28 -28.34 -7.98 -28.63
C PHE A 28 -27.47 -8.68 -27.59
N ASP A 29 -27.41 -10.02 -27.60
CA ASP A 29 -26.38 -10.81 -26.92
C ASP A 29 -25.20 -11.13 -27.87
N MET A 30 -24.92 -10.23 -28.80
CA MET A 30 -23.64 -10.15 -29.54
C MET A 30 -22.72 -9.07 -28.95
N SER A 31 -22.80 -8.86 -27.63
CA SER A 31 -21.74 -8.24 -26.84
C SER A 31 -20.79 -9.30 -26.25
N GLU A 32 -20.88 -10.55 -26.69
CA GLU A 32 -19.88 -11.58 -26.42
C GLU A 32 -18.83 -11.58 -27.54
N THR A 33 -18.19 -10.42 -27.77
CA THR A 33 -16.80 -10.42 -28.23
C THR A 33 -15.97 -11.05 -27.13
N LYS A 34 -15.96 -12.39 -27.16
CA LYS A 34 -14.97 -13.25 -26.55
C LYS A 34 -13.63 -12.91 -27.22
N HIS A 35 -13.07 -11.77 -26.85
CA HIS A 35 -11.64 -11.58 -26.92
C HIS A 35 -11.06 -12.65 -26.01
N THR A 36 -10.70 -13.77 -26.63
CA THR A 36 -9.72 -14.72 -26.12
C THR A 36 -8.44 -13.95 -25.90
N LEU A 37 -8.38 -13.20 -24.79
CA LEU A 37 -7.15 -12.84 -24.15
C LEU A 37 -6.51 -14.17 -23.80
N HIS A 38 -5.66 -14.64 -24.70
CA HIS A 38 -4.69 -15.67 -24.47
C HIS A 38 -3.82 -15.16 -23.33
N THR A 39 -4.31 -15.31 -22.10
CA THR A 39 -3.58 -14.97 -20.90
C THR A 39 -2.37 -15.90 -20.93
N PRO A 40 -1.17 -15.39 -21.18
CA PRO A 40 -0.02 -16.26 -21.31
C PRO A 40 0.15 -17.00 -19.99
N GLY A 41 0.48 -18.30 -20.02
CA GLY A 41 0.42 -19.18 -18.84
C GLY A 41 1.11 -18.62 -17.59
N TRP A 42 2.17 -17.82 -17.78
CA TRP A 42 2.88 -17.12 -16.72
C TRP A 42 2.02 -16.15 -15.91
N VAL A 43 0.97 -15.54 -16.46
CA VAL A 43 0.05 -14.66 -15.72
C VAL A 43 -0.78 -15.48 -14.74
N SER A 44 -1.21 -16.68 -15.13
CA SER A 44 -1.94 -17.58 -14.22
C SER A 44 -1.04 -18.06 -13.07
N ASP A 45 0.25 -18.30 -13.35
CA ASP A 45 1.22 -18.72 -12.35
C ASP A 45 1.69 -17.55 -11.48
N PHE A 46 1.76 -16.34 -12.02
CA PHE A 46 2.01 -15.11 -11.28
C PHE A 46 0.85 -14.76 -10.34
N GLN A 47 -0.40 -14.94 -10.79
CA GLN A 47 -1.57 -14.79 -9.93
C GLN A 47 -1.53 -15.81 -8.78
N LYS A 48 -1.27 -17.10 -9.07
CA LYS A 48 -1.09 -18.12 -8.02
C LYS A 48 0.06 -17.79 -7.06
N PHE A 49 1.12 -17.14 -7.54
CA PHE A 49 2.24 -16.69 -6.71
C PHE A 49 1.86 -15.53 -5.77
N ILE A 50 1.16 -14.50 -6.27
CA ILE A 50 0.68 -13.36 -5.44
C ILE A 50 -0.39 -13.80 -4.45
N MET A 51 -1.23 -14.76 -4.82
CA MET A 51 -2.25 -15.33 -3.93
C MET A 51 -1.65 -16.07 -2.71
N ARG A 52 -0.32 -16.26 -2.65
CA ARG A 52 0.35 -16.63 -1.40
C ARG A 52 0.34 -15.42 -0.46
N GLY A 53 -0.60 -15.39 0.48
CA GLY A 53 -0.85 -14.26 1.39
C GLY A 53 0.40 -13.64 2.04
N ASN A 54 1.40 -14.45 2.39
CA ASN A 54 2.68 -13.98 2.95
C ASN A 54 3.43 -12.96 2.05
N VAL A 55 3.31 -13.06 0.73
CA VAL A 55 3.97 -12.12 -0.21
C VAL A 55 3.18 -10.82 -0.32
N LEU A 56 1.84 -10.92 -0.35
CA LEU A 56 0.96 -9.77 -0.47
C LEU A 56 1.04 -8.88 0.77
N ASP A 57 1.02 -9.46 1.97
CA ASP A 57 1.11 -8.70 3.22
C ASP A 57 2.46 -7.99 3.38
N LEU A 58 3.55 -8.66 2.98
CA LEU A 58 4.88 -8.05 2.95
C LEU A 58 4.93 -6.89 1.93
N ALA A 59 4.42 -7.11 0.71
CA ALA A 59 4.44 -6.11 -0.36
C ALA A 59 3.66 -4.85 0.05
N VAL A 60 2.46 -5.02 0.62
CA VAL A 60 1.65 -3.91 1.13
C VAL A 60 2.39 -3.17 2.24
N GLY A 61 3.03 -3.89 3.18
CA GLY A 61 3.83 -3.30 4.24
C GLY A 61 4.99 -2.42 3.73
N VAL A 62 5.71 -2.87 2.70
CA VAL A 62 6.83 -2.12 2.12
C VAL A 62 6.35 -0.85 1.39
N VAL A 63 5.28 -0.95 0.59
CA VAL A 63 4.74 0.18 -0.16
C VAL A 63 4.21 1.26 0.78
N ILE A 64 3.43 0.87 1.79
CA ILE A 64 2.91 1.79 2.80
C ILE A 64 4.06 2.40 3.61
N GLY A 65 5.06 1.60 3.99
CA GLY A 65 6.24 2.07 4.73
C GLY A 65 7.04 3.13 3.96
N ALA A 66 7.25 2.92 2.66
CA ALA A 66 7.95 3.87 1.80
C ALA A 66 7.16 5.18 1.63
N ALA A 67 5.85 5.09 1.38
CA ALA A 67 4.98 6.25 1.25
C ALA A 67 4.91 7.07 2.54
N PHE A 68 4.75 6.41 3.69
CA PHE A 68 4.73 7.07 5.00
C PHE A 68 6.05 7.78 5.31
N SER A 69 7.19 7.13 5.04
CA SER A 69 8.51 7.73 5.24
C SER A 69 8.72 8.98 4.37
N ALA A 70 8.19 8.98 3.14
CA ALA A 70 8.22 10.14 2.26
C ALA A 70 7.36 11.30 2.79
N ILE A 71 6.16 11.02 3.31
CA ILE A 71 5.28 12.03 3.92
C ILE A 71 5.94 12.68 5.13
N VAL A 72 6.48 11.87 6.05
CA VAL A 72 7.21 12.40 7.21
C VAL A 72 8.43 13.19 6.77
N GLY A 73 9.16 12.70 5.75
CA GLY A 73 10.30 13.41 5.19
C GLY A 73 9.96 14.79 4.62
N SER A 74 8.87 14.91 3.86
CA SER A 74 8.39 16.21 3.35
C SER A 74 7.92 17.11 4.50
N ALA A 75 7.19 16.59 5.48
CA ALA A 75 6.79 17.39 6.64
C ALA A 75 8.00 17.95 7.41
N VAL A 76 9.07 17.16 7.59
CA VAL A 76 10.28 17.66 8.25
C VAL A 76 10.97 18.73 7.41
N LYS A 77 11.15 18.48 6.11
CA LYS A 77 11.86 19.39 5.20
C LYS A 77 11.09 20.70 4.96
N ASP A 78 9.78 20.61 4.76
CA ASP A 78 8.96 21.71 4.27
C ASP A 78 8.30 22.50 5.40
N ILE A 79 8.15 21.93 6.60
CA ILE A 79 7.54 22.59 7.76
C ILE A 79 8.57 22.85 8.86
N LEU A 80 9.32 21.82 9.28
CA LEU A 80 10.24 21.96 10.41
C LEU A 80 11.50 22.76 10.09
N THR A 81 12.18 22.46 8.97
CA THR A 81 13.40 23.19 8.58
C THR A 81 13.19 24.70 8.45
N PRO A 82 12.15 25.22 7.77
CA PRO A 82 11.94 26.67 7.72
C PRO A 82 11.57 27.26 9.09
N PHE A 83 10.83 26.53 9.94
CA PHE A 83 10.53 26.99 11.30
C PHE A 83 11.78 27.10 12.17
N ILE A 84 12.65 26.09 12.13
CA ILE A 84 13.92 26.10 12.85
C ILE A 84 14.82 27.20 12.28
N GLY A 85 14.92 27.30 10.95
CA GLY A 85 15.67 28.32 10.24
C GLY A 85 15.25 29.74 10.65
N LEU A 86 13.95 30.00 10.80
CA LEU A 86 13.44 31.30 11.24
C LEU A 86 13.86 31.64 12.68
N ILE A 87 13.92 30.65 13.57
CA ILE A 87 14.34 30.81 14.97
C ILE A 87 15.86 30.95 15.08
N THR A 88 16.64 30.26 14.23
CA THR A 88 18.10 30.33 14.20
C THR A 88 18.66 31.45 13.31
N GLY A 89 17.81 32.36 12.82
CA GLY A 89 18.24 33.55 12.07
C GLY A 89 18.56 33.33 10.59
N GLY A 90 17.89 32.38 9.93
CA GLY A 90 18.04 32.08 8.50
C GLY A 90 19.13 31.06 8.17
N VAL A 91 19.69 30.38 9.17
CA VAL A 91 20.69 29.33 8.95
C VAL A 91 20.02 28.10 8.36
N ASP A 92 20.20 27.91 7.06
CA ASP A 92 19.76 26.74 6.34
C ASP A 92 20.83 25.64 6.49
N PHE A 93 20.65 24.74 7.45
CA PHE A 93 21.63 23.69 7.78
C PHE A 93 22.06 22.90 6.55
N SER A 94 21.19 22.76 5.55
CA SER A 94 21.48 22.08 4.29
C SER A 94 22.65 22.68 3.52
N ASN A 95 22.95 23.98 3.67
CA ASN A 95 24.06 24.67 3.00
C ASN A 95 25.36 24.65 3.81
N LEU A 96 25.43 23.90 4.92
CA LEU A 96 26.67 23.72 5.65
C LEU A 96 27.52 22.64 4.98
N PHE A 97 28.46 23.06 4.12
CA PHE A 97 29.40 22.17 3.44
C PHE A 97 30.83 22.68 3.53
N ILE A 98 31.77 21.73 3.51
CA ILE A 98 33.20 22.01 3.42
C ILE A 98 33.65 21.55 2.04
N THR A 99 34.19 22.47 1.23
CA THR A 99 34.77 22.13 -0.08
C THR A 99 36.18 21.60 0.11
N LEU A 100 36.44 20.35 -0.27
CA LEU A 100 37.75 19.71 -0.13
C LEU A 100 38.63 19.93 -1.37
N LYS A 101 38.03 20.04 -2.57
CA LYS A 101 38.71 20.33 -3.85
C LYS A 101 37.74 21.01 -4.83
N GLY A 102 38.14 22.14 -5.42
CA GLY A 102 37.38 22.87 -6.46
C GLY A 102 37.07 24.34 -6.10
N PRO A 103 36.40 25.08 -6.99
CA PRO A 103 36.02 26.47 -6.74
C PRO A 103 34.97 26.56 -5.63
N VAL A 104 35.24 27.40 -4.62
CA VAL A 104 34.30 27.69 -3.53
C VAL A 104 33.20 28.59 -4.11
N LYS A 105 31.96 28.09 -4.10
CA LYS A 105 30.77 28.83 -4.50
C LYS A 105 29.83 28.95 -3.31
N ASP A 106 28.94 29.94 -3.36
CA ASP A 106 28.08 30.31 -2.22
C ASP A 106 27.00 29.28 -1.90
N THR A 107 26.67 28.36 -2.83
CA THR A 107 25.64 27.35 -2.62
C THR A 107 26.14 25.94 -2.93
N LEU A 108 25.66 24.99 -2.12
CA LEU A 108 26.04 23.57 -2.21
C LEU A 108 25.67 23.00 -3.58
N ALA A 109 24.50 23.37 -4.11
CA ALA A 109 24.01 22.94 -5.41
C ALA A 109 24.91 23.40 -6.58
N GLU A 110 25.52 24.59 -6.47
CA GLU A 110 26.42 25.11 -7.51
C GLU A 110 27.83 24.55 -7.39
N ALA A 111 28.32 24.33 -6.17
CA ALA A 111 29.60 23.68 -5.93
C ALA A 111 29.60 22.23 -6.46
N GLN A 112 28.52 21.48 -6.22
CA GLN A 112 28.36 20.12 -6.74
C GLN A 112 28.23 20.09 -8.28
N LYS A 113 27.48 21.02 -8.87
CA LYS A 113 27.37 21.14 -10.34
C LYS A 113 28.68 21.54 -11.01
N ALA A 114 29.53 22.30 -10.32
CA ALA A 114 30.86 22.67 -10.79
C ALA A 114 31.91 21.55 -10.62
N GLY A 115 31.52 20.37 -10.14
CA GLY A 115 32.43 19.23 -9.92
C GLY A 115 33.33 19.39 -8.70
N ALA A 116 33.01 20.31 -7.78
CA ALA A 116 33.74 20.44 -6.54
C ALA A 116 33.39 19.27 -5.61
N VAL A 117 34.41 18.64 -5.02
CA VAL A 117 34.22 17.60 -4.01
C VAL A 117 33.92 18.29 -2.69
N THR A 118 32.66 18.19 -2.26
CA THR A 118 32.14 18.83 -1.05
C THR A 118 31.73 17.78 -0.02
N VAL A 119 32.02 18.06 1.25
CA VAL A 119 31.51 17.28 2.40
C VAL A 119 30.31 18.02 2.96
N ASN A 120 29.13 17.41 2.80
CA ASN A 120 27.85 18.01 3.13
C ASN A 120 27.41 17.64 4.54
N ILE A 121 28.00 18.29 5.54
CA ILE A 121 27.66 18.07 6.95
C ILE A 121 26.19 18.42 7.21
N GLY A 122 25.70 19.45 6.53
CA GLY A 122 24.33 19.91 6.58
C GLY A 122 23.27 18.87 6.21
N VAL A 123 23.46 18.24 5.06
CA VAL A 123 22.56 17.20 4.54
C VAL A 123 22.57 15.97 5.46
N PHE A 124 23.73 15.62 6.00
CA PHE A 124 23.84 14.53 6.96
C PHE A 124 23.06 14.82 8.26
N LEU A 125 23.24 16.01 8.83
CA LEU A 125 22.52 16.39 10.05
C LEU A 125 21.00 16.40 9.82
N ASN A 126 20.55 16.88 8.67
CA ASN A 126 19.13 16.81 8.27
C ASN A 126 18.63 15.37 8.20
N ALA A 127 19.40 14.45 7.61
CA ALA A 127 19.05 13.02 7.57
C ALA A 127 18.96 12.40 8.97
N VAL A 128 19.86 12.77 9.90
CA VAL A 128 19.79 12.31 11.30
C VAL A 128 18.53 12.84 11.99
N ILE A 129 18.21 14.13 11.82
CA ILE A 129 16.99 14.73 12.38
C ILE A 129 15.75 14.03 11.83
N GLN A 130 15.69 13.80 10.51
CA GLN A 130 14.59 13.09 9.86
C GLN A 130 14.43 11.66 10.42
N PHE A 131 15.54 10.94 10.61
CA PHE A 131 15.53 9.60 11.20
C PHE A 131 14.99 9.62 12.64
N LEU A 132 15.45 10.55 13.47
CA LEU A 132 14.97 10.70 14.86
C LEU A 132 13.48 11.01 14.92
N ILE A 133 12.98 11.84 14.00
CA ILE A 133 11.56 12.20 13.94
C ILE A 133 10.73 10.98 13.52
N ILE A 134 11.13 10.25 12.47
CA ILE A 134 10.43 9.03 12.04
C ILE A 134 10.41 8.01 13.19
N ALA A 135 11.55 7.79 13.86
CA ALA A 135 11.64 6.90 15.01
C ALA A 135 10.70 7.34 16.15
N PHE A 136 10.60 8.65 16.42
CA PHE A 136 9.70 9.20 17.43
C PHE A 136 8.22 8.94 17.08
N PHE A 137 7.82 9.15 15.83
CA PHE A 137 6.45 8.85 15.38
C PHE A 137 6.12 7.36 15.43
N ILE A 138 7.03 6.49 15.01
CA ILE A 138 6.86 5.03 15.09
C ILE A 138 6.75 4.59 16.55
N PHE A 139 7.57 5.13 17.45
CA PHE A 139 7.48 4.85 18.88
C PHE A 139 6.12 5.26 19.48
N TRP A 140 5.61 6.43 19.09
CA TRP A 140 4.29 6.88 19.53
C TRP A 140 3.15 6.01 18.98
N LEU A 141 3.21 5.67 17.69
CA LEU A 141 2.22 4.82 17.03
C LEU A 141 2.19 3.42 17.65
N THR A 142 3.36 2.80 17.87
CA THR A 142 3.46 1.50 18.55
C THR A 142 2.92 1.57 19.98
N ARG A 143 3.19 2.64 20.73
CA ARG A 143 2.63 2.84 22.08
C ARG A 143 1.09 2.93 22.06
N ILE A 144 0.51 3.61 21.08
CA ILE A 144 -0.95 3.69 20.91
C ILE A 144 -1.51 2.31 20.59
N LEU A 145 -0.92 1.61 19.62
CA LEU A 145 -1.34 0.26 19.24
C LEU A 145 -1.22 -0.71 20.41
N SER A 146 -0.11 -0.70 21.16
CA SER A 146 0.04 -1.51 22.38
C SER A 146 -1.01 -1.19 23.44
N LYS A 147 -1.45 0.06 23.58
CA LYS A 147 -2.56 0.42 24.48
C LYS A 147 -3.91 -0.09 23.98
N LEU A 148 -4.16 -0.08 22.68
CA LEU A 148 -5.40 -0.57 22.08
C LEU A 148 -5.49 -2.09 22.11
N SER A 149 -4.40 -2.80 21.77
CA SER A 149 -4.33 -4.26 21.86
C SER A 149 -4.52 -4.75 23.30
N ARG A 150 -3.91 -4.09 24.29
CA ARG A 150 -4.15 -4.40 25.72
C ARG A 150 -5.58 -4.12 26.17
N LYS A 151 -6.28 -3.18 25.52
CA LYS A 151 -7.70 -2.90 25.79
C LYS A 151 -8.61 -3.94 25.14
N GLN A 152 -8.17 -4.54 24.03
CA GLN A 152 -8.86 -5.66 23.38
C GLN A 152 -8.68 -6.98 24.15
N GLU A 153 -7.60 -7.15 24.92
CA GLU A 153 -7.44 -8.21 25.93
C GLU A 153 -8.22 -7.97 27.24
N ALA A 154 -8.67 -6.74 27.51
CA ALA A 154 -9.40 -6.38 28.73
C ALA A 154 -10.94 -6.44 28.58
N ALA A 155 -11.47 -6.49 27.35
CA ALA A 155 -12.71 -7.22 27.15
C ALA A 155 -12.36 -8.69 27.31
N PRO A 156 -13.11 -9.50 28.08
CA PRO A 156 -12.74 -10.89 28.34
C PRO A 156 -12.70 -11.66 27.02
N ALA A 157 -11.53 -11.64 26.37
CA ALA A 157 -11.16 -12.60 25.38
C ALA A 157 -11.08 -13.89 26.19
N ALA A 158 -12.08 -14.75 25.99
CA ALA A 158 -11.93 -16.15 26.30
C ALA A 158 -10.53 -16.57 25.83
N PRO A 159 -9.77 -17.31 26.66
CA PRO A 159 -8.40 -17.70 26.35
C PRO A 159 -8.33 -18.17 24.90
N PRO A 160 -7.28 -17.78 24.13
CA PRO A 160 -7.20 -18.06 22.71
C PRO A 160 -7.59 -19.52 22.50
N ALA A 161 -8.65 -19.73 21.71
CA ALA A 161 -9.10 -21.08 21.43
C ALA A 161 -7.86 -21.86 20.97
N PRO A 162 -7.52 -22.97 21.63
CA PRO A 162 -6.26 -23.66 21.39
C PRO A 162 -6.16 -23.91 19.90
N THR A 163 -5.01 -23.56 19.33
CA THR A 163 -4.75 -23.79 17.91
C THR A 163 -4.96 -25.27 17.62
N LYS A 164 -5.38 -25.63 16.40
CA LYS A 164 -5.64 -27.04 16.05
C LYS A 164 -4.44 -27.93 16.39
N GLU A 165 -3.23 -27.39 16.29
CA GLU A 165 -1.99 -28.03 16.69
C GLU A 165 -1.90 -28.26 18.20
N GLU A 166 -2.22 -27.28 19.05
CA GLU A 166 -2.29 -27.46 20.50
C GLU A 166 -3.36 -28.47 20.94
N VAL A 167 -4.51 -28.51 20.25
CA VAL A 167 -5.56 -29.52 20.49
C VAL A 167 -5.06 -30.92 20.12
N LEU A 168 -4.49 -31.07 18.92
CA LEU A 168 -3.92 -32.35 18.46
C LEU A 168 -2.78 -32.81 19.35
N LEU A 169 -1.93 -31.91 19.84
CA LEU A 169 -0.84 -32.24 20.75
C LEU A 169 -1.36 -32.67 22.13
N THR A 170 -2.48 -32.10 22.59
CA THR A 170 -3.14 -32.51 23.84
C THR A 170 -3.77 -33.89 23.68
N GLU A 171 -4.46 -34.15 22.56
CA GLU A 171 -5.00 -35.46 22.22
C GLU A 171 -3.90 -36.52 22.10
N ILE A 172 -2.79 -36.21 21.42
CA ILE A 172 -1.63 -37.12 21.30
C ILE A 172 -1.02 -37.42 22.67
N ARG A 173 -0.90 -36.42 23.55
CA ARG A 173 -0.39 -36.60 24.92
C ARG A 173 -1.29 -37.55 25.71
N ASP A 174 -2.60 -37.37 25.63
CA ASP A 174 -3.56 -38.18 26.38
C ASP A 174 -3.62 -39.62 25.82
N LEU A 175 -3.52 -39.80 24.50
CA LEU A 175 -3.40 -41.12 23.86
C LEU A 175 -2.09 -41.86 24.24
N LEU A 176 -0.98 -41.14 24.40
CA LEU A 176 0.28 -41.71 24.87
C LEU A 176 0.21 -42.13 26.35
N ALA A 177 -0.41 -41.31 27.20
CA ALA A 177 -0.61 -41.64 28.61
C ALA A 177 -1.46 -42.90 28.79
N GLN A 178 -2.48 -43.07 27.94
CA GLN A 178 -3.38 -44.23 27.98
C GLN A 178 -2.74 -45.53 27.45
N LYS A 179 -1.72 -45.43 26.58
CA LYS A 179 -0.98 -46.58 26.03
C LYS A 179 0.17 -47.06 26.95
N ASN A 180 0.69 -46.17 27.79
CA ASN A 180 1.78 -46.45 28.75
C ASN A 180 1.28 -46.85 30.15
N SER A 181 -0.02 -47.08 30.30
CA SER A 181 -0.65 -47.64 31.51
C SER A 181 -1.35 -48.94 31.19
#